data_AF-A0A931Q7B2-F1
#
_entry.id   AF-A0A931Q7B2-F1
#
_cell.length_a   1.000
_cell.length_b   1.000
_cell.length_c   1.000
_cell.angle_alpha   90.00
_cell.angle_beta   90.00
_cell.angle_gamma   90.00
#
_symmetry.space_group_name_H-M   'P 1'
#
loop_
_entity.id
_entity.type
_entity.pdbx_description
1 polymer ?
#
loop_
_entity_poly.entity_id
_entity_poly.type
_entity_poly.pdbx_seq_one_letter_code
_entity_poly.pdbx_strand_id
1 'polypeptide(L)'
;MKTHTKSCAFAPLLNSNVMPTKMSSLWNVLGPATGVFFGAFLGALFSYWFAIHQQAQETEARREALLKLLQSEVSQIGGTLEPYNVAKSFYRDPIRLNAPTRLLDGQTLEYRKDAWLIELLLNLNVAISRHNDFVQMTNQAQATATIPVPDNTHAQWYRDLQQRLTAVVAVRDEILKKLKRNP
;
A
#
# COMPACT_ATOMS: atom_id res chain seq x y z
N MET A 1 108.68 45.95 -22.84
CA MET A 1 108.74 44.55 -23.30
C MET A 1 107.94 43.70 -22.31
N LYS A 2 106.83 43.08 -22.78
CA LYS A 2 105.95 42.06 -22.16
C LYS A 2 105.22 42.43 -20.85
N THR A 3 103.94 42.86 -20.85
CA THR A 3 102.64 42.13 -20.96
C THR A 3 102.31 41.18 -19.82
N HIS A 4 101.17 41.42 -19.12
CA HIS A 4 100.06 40.50 -18.76
C HIS A 4 99.30 41.02 -17.51
N THR A 5 98.06 41.54 -17.61
CA THR A 5 96.72 40.86 -17.49
C THR A 5 96.50 40.20 -16.12
N LYS A 6 95.37 40.27 -15.38
CA LYS A 6 93.93 40.48 -15.68
C LYS A 6 93.12 40.40 -14.34
N SER A 7 91.86 40.90 -14.35
CA SER A 7 90.65 40.35 -13.66
C SER A 7 90.54 40.43 -12.12
N CYS A 8 89.38 40.58 -11.44
CA CYS A 8 87.92 40.66 -11.69
C CYS A 8 87.30 41.39 -10.46
N ALA A 9 86.44 42.40 -10.59
CA ALA A 9 84.96 42.35 -10.57
C ALA A 9 84.31 41.49 -9.46
N PHE A 10 83.53 42.11 -8.54
CA PHE A 10 82.06 41.88 -8.37
C PHE A 10 81.49 42.62 -7.13
N ALA A 11 80.36 43.29 -7.32
CA ALA A 11 79.53 43.91 -6.27
C ALA A 11 78.55 42.90 -5.63
N PRO A 12 77.95 43.20 -4.47
CA PRO A 12 76.68 42.62 -4.10
C PRO A 12 75.53 43.64 -4.14
N LEU A 13 74.43 43.12 -4.68
CA LEU A 13 73.14 43.72 -4.98
C LEU A 13 72.27 43.95 -3.74
N LEU A 14 71.36 44.91 -3.88
CA LEU A 14 70.09 45.03 -3.16
C LEU A 14 69.35 43.69 -3.06
N ASN A 15 68.74 43.39 -1.91
CA ASN A 15 67.57 42.53 -1.89
C ASN A 15 66.51 43.00 -0.88
N SER A 16 65.31 43.21 -1.42
CA SER A 16 64.08 43.68 -0.82
C SER A 16 63.23 42.53 -0.26
N ASN A 17 62.49 42.83 0.80
CA ASN A 17 61.22 42.21 1.21
C ASN A 17 61.25 40.73 1.66
N VAL A 18 60.53 40.45 2.76
CA VAL A 18 59.22 39.78 2.73
C VAL A 18 58.85 39.46 4.20
N MET A 19 57.89 40.21 4.76
CA MET A 19 57.11 39.76 5.92
C MET A 19 56.19 38.62 5.47
N PRO A 20 56.15 37.47 6.16
CA PRO A 20 55.19 36.43 5.84
C PRO A 20 53.82 36.76 6.44
N THR A 21 52.88 37.08 5.57
CA THR A 21 51.42 37.07 5.80
C THR A 21 50.93 35.65 6.07
N LYS A 22 51.11 35.14 7.29
CA LYS A 22 50.51 33.88 7.75
C LYS A 22 49.23 34.14 8.55
N MET A 23 48.17 34.67 7.91
CA MET A 23 46.83 34.74 8.53
C MET A 23 45.66 34.62 7.54
N SER A 24 45.87 34.16 6.31
CA SER A 24 44.79 34.01 5.32
C SER A 24 44.35 32.57 5.06
N SER A 25 44.99 31.56 5.66
CA SER A 25 44.73 30.14 5.31
C SER A 25 43.57 29.48 6.05
N LEU A 26 43.11 30.03 7.18
CA LEU A 26 42.01 29.42 7.96
C LEU A 26 40.62 29.81 7.43
N TRP A 27 40.46 30.99 6.85
CA TRP A 27 39.18 31.44 6.29
C TRP A 27 38.79 30.74 4.97
N ASN A 28 39.77 30.30 4.18
CA ASN A 28 39.52 29.59 2.91
C ASN A 28 39.06 28.13 3.09
N VAL A 29 39.18 27.55 4.30
CA VAL A 29 38.76 26.16 4.59
C VAL A 29 37.42 26.11 5.35
N LEU A 30 37.11 27.13 6.16
CA LEU A 30 35.85 27.22 6.91
C LEU A 30 34.64 27.62 6.04
N GLY A 31 34.85 28.43 5.00
CA GLY A 31 33.81 28.80 4.02
C GLY A 31 33.21 27.62 3.23
N PRO A 32 34.01 26.72 2.63
CA PRO A 32 33.48 25.57 1.89
C PRO A 32 32.90 24.48 2.80
N ALA A 33 33.46 24.26 4.00
CA ALA A 33 32.96 23.26 4.94
C ALA A 33 31.52 23.58 5.38
N THR A 34 31.24 24.83 5.76
CA THR A 34 29.89 25.27 6.15
C THR A 34 28.88 25.18 5.00
N GLY A 35 29.27 25.50 3.77
CA GLY A 35 28.44 25.33 2.57
C GLY A 35 28.09 23.87 2.24
N VAL A 36 29.03 22.95 2.42
CA VAL A 36 28.79 21.50 2.20
C VAL A 36 27.84 20.92 3.26
N PHE A 37 28.01 21.29 4.54
CA PHE A 37 27.09 20.85 5.60
C PHE A 37 25.68 21.44 5.44
N PHE A 38 25.57 22.73 5.08
CA PHE A 38 24.29 23.38 4.87
C PHE A 38 23.57 22.84 3.62
N GLY A 39 24.32 22.58 2.54
CA GLY A 39 23.81 21.94 1.33
C GLY A 39 23.36 20.49 1.55
N ALA A 40 24.13 19.70 2.31
CA ALA A 40 23.74 18.34 2.67
C ALA A 40 22.51 18.31 3.59
N PHE A 41 22.40 19.25 4.53
CA PHE A 41 21.24 19.38 5.42
C PHE A 41 19.97 19.77 4.65
N LEU A 42 20.05 20.78 3.78
CA LEU A 42 18.93 21.16 2.91
C LEU A 42 18.55 20.02 1.95
N GLY A 43 19.54 19.36 1.34
CA GLY A 43 19.31 18.20 0.49
C GLY A 43 18.60 17.05 1.23
N ALA A 44 19.02 16.75 2.46
CA ALA A 44 18.38 15.76 3.31
C ALA A 44 16.94 16.14 3.66
N LEU A 45 16.68 17.39 4.04
CA LEU A 45 15.32 17.90 4.30
C LEU A 45 14.41 17.80 3.08
N PHE A 46 14.90 18.20 1.90
CA PHE A 46 14.16 18.09 0.65
C PHE A 46 13.88 16.63 0.29
N SER A 47 14.86 15.74 0.44
CA SER A 47 14.67 14.31 0.16
C SER A 47 13.66 13.66 1.10
N TYR A 48 13.67 14.04 2.38
CA TYR A 48 12.71 13.56 3.37
C TYR A 48 11.29 14.07 3.07
N TRP A 49 11.15 15.35 2.77
CA TRP A 49 9.86 15.94 2.39
C TRP A 49 9.31 15.30 1.11
N PHE A 50 10.15 15.10 0.09
CA PHE A 50 9.76 14.43 -1.14
C PHE A 50 9.35 12.98 -0.90
N ALA A 51 10.08 12.24 -0.07
CA ALA A 51 9.74 10.86 0.28
C ALA A 51 8.37 10.77 0.98
N ILE A 52 8.08 11.68 1.93
CA ILE A 52 6.77 11.77 2.56
C ILE A 52 5.68 12.06 1.53
N HIS A 53 5.92 13.03 0.65
CA HIS A 53 4.91 13.43 -0.34
C HIS A 53 4.63 12.31 -1.34
N GLN A 54 5.67 11.63 -1.82
CA GLN A 54 5.55 10.46 -2.69
C GLN A 54 4.81 9.32 -1.99
N GLN A 55 5.15 9.02 -0.73
CA GLN A 55 4.46 7.99 0.05
C GLN A 55 2.97 8.31 0.24
N ALA A 56 2.62 9.58 0.46
CA ALA A 56 1.22 10.00 0.56
C ALA A 56 0.46 9.77 -0.76
N GLN A 57 1.05 10.17 -1.89
CA GLN A 57 0.47 9.94 -3.22
C GLN A 57 0.32 8.45 -3.54
N GLU A 58 1.33 7.63 -3.24
CA GLU A 58 1.27 6.18 -3.44
C GLU A 58 0.20 5.52 -2.57
N THR A 59 0.03 5.99 -1.34
CA THR A 59 -1.00 5.48 -0.42
C THR A 59 -2.40 5.82 -0.93
N GLU A 60 -2.61 7.04 -1.40
CA GLU A 60 -3.88 7.49 -1.97
C GLU A 60 -4.22 6.73 -3.26
N ALA A 61 -3.27 6.61 -4.19
CA ALA A 61 -3.46 5.85 -5.42
C ALA A 61 -3.74 4.37 -5.14
N ARG A 62 -3.03 3.76 -4.17
CA ARG A 62 -3.28 2.38 -3.75
C ARG A 62 -4.69 2.23 -3.17
N ARG A 63 -5.10 3.16 -2.32
CA ARG A 63 -6.45 3.19 -1.73
C ARG A 63 -7.51 3.25 -2.84
N GLU A 64 -7.39 4.17 -3.79
CA GLU A 64 -8.35 4.30 -4.89
C GLU A 64 -8.44 3.02 -5.73
N ALA A 65 -7.29 2.42 -6.08
CA ALA A 65 -7.24 1.17 -6.84
C ALA A 65 -7.91 0.01 -6.09
N LEU A 66 -7.70 -0.10 -4.78
CA LEU A 66 -8.31 -1.14 -3.96
C LEU A 66 -9.81 -0.91 -3.75
N LEU A 67 -10.27 0.35 -3.62
CA LEU A 67 -11.70 0.65 -3.54
C LEU A 67 -12.42 0.34 -4.86
N LYS A 68 -11.79 0.63 -6.01
CA LYS A 68 -12.29 0.22 -7.33
C LYS A 68 -12.35 -1.31 -7.47
N LEU A 69 -11.31 -2.01 -7.02
CA LEU A 69 -11.30 -3.47 -7.01
C LEU A 69 -12.40 -4.02 -6.10
N LEU A 70 -12.55 -3.49 -4.89
CA LEU A 70 -13.61 -3.86 -3.96
C LEU A 70 -14.99 -3.68 -4.60
N GLN A 71 -15.23 -2.52 -5.22
CA GLN A 71 -16.49 -2.25 -5.90
C GLN A 71 -16.76 -3.27 -7.01
N SER A 72 -15.74 -3.61 -7.81
CA SER A 72 -15.85 -4.61 -8.86
C SER A 72 -16.17 -6.00 -8.29
N GLU A 73 -15.39 -6.48 -7.31
CA GLU A 73 -15.58 -7.80 -6.70
C GLU A 73 -16.96 -7.92 -6.02
N VAL A 74 -17.35 -6.91 -5.24
CA VAL A 74 -18.63 -6.88 -4.51
C VAL A 74 -19.81 -6.80 -5.49
N SER A 75 -19.68 -6.11 -6.62
CA SER A 75 -20.73 -6.06 -7.65
C SER A 75 -20.98 -7.39 -8.36
N GLN A 76 -19.99 -8.29 -8.38
CA GLN A 76 -20.09 -9.61 -9.01
C GLN A 76 -20.80 -10.64 -8.11
N ILE A 77 -20.99 -10.34 -6.82
CA ILE A 77 -21.71 -11.23 -5.90
C ILE A 77 -23.18 -11.30 -6.34
N GLY A 78 -23.59 -12.45 -6.90
CA GLY A 78 -24.96 -12.71 -7.33
C GLY A 78 -25.97 -12.59 -6.19
N GLY A 79 -27.17 -12.06 -6.48
CA GLY A 79 -28.20 -11.76 -5.48
C GLY A 79 -29.23 -12.87 -5.22
N THR A 80 -29.28 -13.88 -6.09
CA THR A 80 -30.38 -14.86 -6.11
C THR A 80 -29.86 -16.27 -6.33
N LEU A 81 -30.34 -17.21 -5.52
CA LEU A 81 -30.21 -18.63 -5.81
C LEU A 81 -31.18 -19.03 -6.92
N GLU A 82 -30.85 -20.13 -7.60
CA GLU A 82 -31.78 -20.77 -8.53
C GLU A 82 -33.00 -21.31 -7.76
N PRO A 83 -34.20 -21.30 -8.34
CA PRO A 83 -35.39 -21.82 -7.67
C PRO A 83 -35.19 -23.25 -7.15
N TYR A 84 -35.69 -23.51 -5.94
CA TYR A 84 -35.57 -24.81 -5.29
C TYR A 84 -36.11 -25.95 -6.17
N ASN A 85 -35.32 -27.01 -6.32
CA ASN A 85 -35.73 -28.24 -7.00
C ASN A 85 -35.08 -29.44 -6.31
N VAL A 86 -35.91 -30.33 -5.74
CA VAL A 86 -35.46 -31.54 -5.03
C VAL A 86 -34.67 -32.52 -5.91
N ALA A 87 -34.96 -32.55 -7.21
CA ALA A 87 -34.30 -33.47 -8.15
C ALA A 87 -32.91 -32.98 -8.59
N LYS A 88 -32.50 -31.77 -8.17
CA LYS A 88 -31.22 -31.17 -8.56
C LYS A 88 -30.37 -30.88 -7.33
N SER A 89 -29.12 -31.29 -7.40
CA SER A 89 -28.08 -30.82 -6.47
C SER A 89 -27.82 -29.33 -6.70
N PHE A 90 -27.75 -28.54 -5.63
CA PHE A 90 -27.47 -27.10 -5.70
C PHE A 90 -25.99 -26.76 -5.42
N TYR A 91 -25.07 -27.44 -6.09
CA TYR A 91 -23.63 -27.16 -5.95
C TYR A 91 -23.33 -25.68 -6.17
N ARG A 92 -22.53 -25.11 -5.27
CA ARG A 92 -22.11 -23.72 -5.34
C ARG A 92 -20.62 -23.59 -5.08
N ASP A 93 -20.02 -22.63 -5.78
CA ASP A 93 -18.65 -22.25 -5.49
C ASP A 93 -18.60 -21.29 -4.29
N PRO A 94 -17.58 -21.41 -3.43
CA PRO A 94 -17.37 -20.45 -2.35
C PRO A 94 -17.02 -19.08 -2.92
N ILE A 95 -17.55 -18.02 -2.31
CA ILE A 95 -17.28 -16.64 -2.67
C ILE A 95 -15.87 -16.29 -2.18
N ARG A 96 -15.00 -15.83 -3.09
CA ARG A 96 -13.63 -15.41 -2.76
C ARG A 96 -13.42 -13.98 -3.21
N LEU A 97 -13.10 -13.11 -2.27
CA LEU A 97 -12.77 -11.70 -2.51
C LEU A 97 -11.34 -11.44 -2.04
N ASN A 98 -10.57 -10.67 -2.80
CA ASN A 98 -9.20 -10.32 -2.42
C ASN A 98 -9.11 -8.90 -1.83
N ALA A 99 -10.00 -8.01 -2.24
CA ALA A 99 -9.95 -6.61 -1.84
C ALA A 99 -10.15 -6.37 -0.34
N PRO A 100 -11.11 -7.05 0.36
CA PRO A 100 -11.33 -6.79 1.79
C PRO A 100 -10.09 -7.02 2.64
N THR A 101 -9.37 -8.12 2.44
CA THR A 101 -8.15 -8.43 3.19
C THR A 101 -7.08 -7.38 2.96
N ARG A 102 -6.82 -7.02 1.70
CA ARG A 102 -5.80 -6.01 1.33
C ARG A 102 -6.12 -4.61 1.86
N LEU A 103 -7.41 -4.27 1.96
CA LEU A 103 -7.86 -3.00 2.53
C LEU A 103 -7.71 -2.96 4.06
N LEU A 104 -7.86 -4.11 4.73
CA LEU A 104 -7.76 -4.24 6.18
C LEU A 104 -6.33 -4.39 6.71
N ASP A 105 -5.33 -4.61 5.84
CA ASP A 105 -3.90 -4.73 6.20
C ASP A 105 -3.27 -3.42 6.76
N GLY A 106 -4.07 -2.36 6.99
CA GLY A 106 -3.70 -1.19 7.78
C GLY A 106 -2.86 -0.13 7.06
N GLN A 107 -2.42 -0.38 5.83
CA GLN A 107 -1.63 0.58 5.05
C GLN A 107 -2.47 1.53 4.19
N THR A 108 -3.78 1.29 4.06
CA THR A 108 -4.64 1.97 3.08
C THR A 108 -5.86 2.65 3.67
N LEU A 109 -6.37 2.12 4.79
CA LEU A 109 -7.52 2.68 5.51
C LEU A 109 -7.06 3.31 6.82
N GLU A 110 -7.53 4.51 7.09
CA GLU A 110 -7.28 5.19 8.35
C GLU A 110 -8.43 4.90 9.32
N TYR A 111 -8.15 4.25 10.44
CA TYR A 111 -9.18 3.83 11.41
C TYR A 111 -10.18 4.94 11.78
N ARG A 112 -9.71 6.18 11.97
CA ARG A 112 -10.58 7.31 12.37
C ARG A 112 -11.46 7.83 11.24
N LYS A 113 -10.98 7.84 10.00
CA LYS A 113 -11.72 8.37 8.84
C LYS A 113 -12.62 7.30 8.22
N ASP A 114 -12.15 6.06 8.24
CA ASP A 114 -12.72 4.93 7.51
C ASP A 114 -13.36 3.88 8.42
N ALA A 115 -13.63 4.20 9.69
CA ALA A 115 -14.25 3.30 10.66
C ALA A 115 -15.48 2.57 10.08
N TRP A 116 -16.33 3.32 9.37
CA TRP A 116 -17.54 2.78 8.75
C TRP A 116 -17.24 1.73 7.67
N LEU A 117 -16.15 1.91 6.90
CA LEU A 117 -15.78 0.99 5.82
C LEU A 117 -15.11 -0.25 6.43
N ILE A 118 -14.25 -0.05 7.43
CA ILE A 118 -13.61 -1.14 8.18
C ILE A 118 -14.69 -2.05 8.80
N GLU A 119 -15.69 -1.47 9.46
CA GLU A 119 -16.81 -2.22 10.04
C GLU A 119 -17.54 -3.05 8.97
N LEU A 120 -17.87 -2.44 7.82
CA LEU A 120 -18.56 -3.14 6.74
C LEU A 120 -17.71 -4.24 6.10
N LEU A 121 -16.40 -4.03 5.93
CA LEU A 121 -15.49 -5.05 5.41
C LEU A 121 -15.36 -6.24 6.36
N LEU A 122 -15.31 -5.99 7.68
CA LEU A 122 -15.33 -7.05 8.69
C LEU A 122 -16.65 -7.82 8.66
N ASN A 123 -17.78 -7.13 8.60
CA ASN A 123 -19.11 -7.74 8.50
C ASN A 123 -19.25 -8.58 7.22
N LEU A 124 -18.71 -8.09 6.09
CA LEU A 124 -18.70 -8.82 4.82
C LEU A 124 -17.86 -10.10 4.94
N ASN A 125 -16.66 -10.02 5.51
CA ASN A 125 -15.80 -11.19 5.72
C ASN A 125 -16.48 -12.25 6.59
N VAL A 126 -17.14 -11.84 7.67
CA VAL A 126 -17.90 -12.76 8.54
C VAL A 126 -19.08 -13.39 7.78
N ALA A 127 -19.83 -12.61 7.02
CA ALA A 127 -20.96 -13.10 6.23
C ALA A 127 -20.51 -14.10 5.16
N ILE A 128 -19.41 -13.79 4.45
CA ILE A 128 -18.82 -14.66 3.43
C ILE A 128 -18.28 -15.94 4.04
N SER A 129 -17.55 -15.87 5.15
CA SER A 129 -17.04 -17.07 5.84
C SER A 129 -18.19 -18.00 6.21
N ARG A 130 -19.22 -17.47 6.88
CA ARG A 130 -20.41 -18.24 7.27
C ARG A 130 -21.16 -18.84 6.08
N HIS A 131 -21.18 -18.17 4.94
CA HIS A 131 -21.75 -18.69 3.71
C HIS A 131 -20.89 -19.81 3.13
N ASN A 132 -19.58 -19.57 2.98
CA ASN A 132 -18.62 -20.51 2.41
C ASN A 132 -18.50 -21.80 3.22
N ASP A 133 -18.46 -21.70 4.55
CA ASP A 133 -18.44 -22.87 5.43
C ASP A 133 -19.67 -23.76 5.17
N PHE A 134 -20.84 -23.14 5.03
CA PHE A 134 -22.08 -23.85 4.75
C PHE A 134 -22.10 -24.45 3.34
N VAL A 135 -21.60 -23.71 2.34
CA VAL A 135 -21.44 -24.21 0.96
C VAL A 135 -20.51 -25.42 0.93
N GLN A 136 -19.37 -25.38 1.62
CA GLN A 136 -18.45 -26.51 1.68
C GLN A 136 -19.09 -27.74 2.34
N MET A 137 -19.75 -27.54 3.49
CA MET A 137 -20.46 -28.62 4.18
C MET A 137 -21.57 -29.23 3.31
N THR A 138 -22.38 -28.40 2.66
CA THR A 138 -23.50 -28.88 1.83
C THR A 138 -23.03 -29.53 0.53
N ASN A 139 -21.97 -29.03 -0.10
CA ASN A 139 -21.36 -29.67 -1.27
C ASN A 139 -20.76 -31.03 -0.88
N GLN A 140 -20.05 -31.11 0.26
CA GLN A 140 -19.47 -32.36 0.74
C GLN A 140 -20.54 -33.39 1.10
N ALA A 141 -21.62 -32.96 1.77
CA ALA A 141 -22.75 -33.82 2.11
C ALA A 141 -23.43 -34.37 0.84
N GLN A 142 -23.65 -33.52 -0.18
CA GLN A 142 -24.22 -33.95 -1.46
C GLN A 142 -23.29 -34.89 -2.25
N ALA A 143 -21.97 -34.67 -2.18
CA ALA A 143 -20.99 -35.51 -2.87
C ALA A 143 -20.81 -36.89 -2.22
N THR A 144 -21.05 -37.00 -0.91
CA THR A 144 -20.82 -38.24 -0.13
C THR A 144 -22.10 -39.02 0.18
N ALA A 145 -23.28 -38.44 -0.07
CA ALA A 145 -24.56 -39.10 0.18
C ALA A 145 -24.73 -40.34 -0.69
N THR A 146 -24.59 -41.52 -0.09
CA THR A 146 -24.84 -42.82 -0.74
C THR A 146 -26.34 -43.12 -0.87
N ILE A 147 -27.17 -42.50 -0.03
CA ILE A 147 -28.63 -42.59 -0.01
C ILE A 147 -29.18 -41.21 -0.40
N PRO A 148 -30.21 -41.13 -1.27
CA PRO A 148 -30.81 -39.85 -1.64
C PRO A 148 -31.23 -39.06 -0.40
N VAL A 149 -30.77 -37.80 -0.32
CA VAL A 149 -31.06 -36.91 0.80
C VAL A 149 -32.58 -36.70 0.88
N PRO A 150 -33.21 -36.87 2.06
CA PRO A 150 -34.62 -36.58 2.24
C PRO A 150 -34.98 -35.15 1.84
N ASP A 151 -36.13 -34.96 1.17
CA ASP A 151 -36.57 -33.66 0.64
C ASP A 151 -36.68 -32.58 1.73
N ASN A 152 -37.15 -32.94 2.92
CA ASN A 152 -37.22 -32.02 4.06
C ASN A 152 -35.84 -31.46 4.47
N THR A 153 -34.81 -32.31 4.49
CA THR A 153 -33.43 -31.91 4.78
C THR A 153 -32.86 -31.06 3.65
N HIS A 154 -33.10 -31.45 2.40
CA HIS A 154 -32.66 -30.72 1.22
C HIS A 154 -33.28 -29.30 1.16
N ALA A 155 -34.57 -29.19 1.43
CA ALA A 155 -35.29 -27.91 1.51
C ALA A 155 -34.83 -27.04 2.69
N GLN A 156 -34.45 -27.65 3.82
CA GLN A 156 -33.87 -26.93 4.95
C GLN A 156 -32.51 -26.33 4.57
N TRP A 157 -31.61 -27.13 3.98
CA TRP A 157 -30.31 -26.64 3.54
C TRP A 157 -30.45 -25.50 2.52
N TYR A 158 -31.38 -25.61 1.57
CA TYR A 158 -31.64 -24.54 0.62
C TYR A 158 -32.07 -23.24 1.31
N ARG A 159 -33.00 -23.30 2.29
CA ARG A 159 -33.44 -22.12 3.05
C ARG A 159 -32.30 -21.49 3.85
N ASP A 160 -31.49 -22.30 4.50
CA ASP A 160 -30.35 -21.84 5.29
C ASP A 160 -29.28 -21.18 4.40
N LEU A 161 -29.02 -21.76 3.22
CA LEU A 161 -28.12 -21.18 2.22
C LEU A 161 -28.64 -19.84 1.71
N GLN A 162 -29.94 -19.76 1.39
CA GLN A 162 -30.59 -18.54 0.94
C GLN A 162 -30.50 -17.44 2.00
N GLN A 163 -30.78 -17.75 3.27
CA GLN A 163 -30.69 -16.79 4.38
C GLN A 163 -29.27 -16.23 4.52
N ARG A 164 -28.25 -17.08 4.42
CA ARG A 164 -26.84 -16.66 4.48
C ARG A 164 -26.45 -15.81 3.28
N LEU A 165 -26.89 -16.18 2.08
CA LEU A 165 -26.66 -15.36 0.88
C LEU A 165 -27.33 -13.99 1.01
N THR A 166 -28.56 -13.92 1.53
CA THR A 166 -29.25 -12.64 1.79
C THR A 166 -28.45 -11.76 2.75
N ALA A 167 -27.82 -12.33 3.78
CA ALA A 167 -26.94 -11.57 4.67
C ALA A 167 -25.70 -11.01 3.95
N VAL A 168 -25.05 -11.81 3.09
CA VAL A 168 -23.93 -11.34 2.26
C VAL A 168 -24.37 -10.21 1.33
N VAL A 169 -25.52 -10.38 0.66
CA VAL A 169 -26.11 -9.40 -0.26
C VAL A 169 -26.48 -8.10 0.45
N ALA A 170 -27.02 -8.17 1.67
CA ALA A 170 -27.35 -6.97 2.45
C ALA A 170 -26.10 -6.12 2.73
N VAL A 171 -25.00 -6.76 3.15
CA VAL A 171 -23.73 -6.05 3.42
C VAL A 171 -23.11 -5.52 2.11
N ARG A 172 -23.14 -6.32 1.04
CA ARG A 172 -22.74 -5.92 -0.33
C ARG A 172 -23.45 -4.62 -0.73
N ASP A 173 -24.77 -4.57 -0.58
CA ASP A 173 -25.57 -3.43 -0.98
C ASP A 173 -25.30 -2.19 -0.12
N GLU A 174 -25.05 -2.38 1.18
CA GLU A 174 -24.65 -1.28 2.05
C GLU A 174 -23.28 -0.70 1.66
N ILE A 175 -22.29 -1.55 1.35
CA ILE A 175 -20.97 -1.13 0.86
C ILE A 175 -21.12 -0.34 -0.43
N LEU A 176 -21.82 -0.88 -1.43
CA LEU A 176 -22.02 -0.22 -2.72
C LEU A 176 -22.76 1.12 -2.56
N LYS A 177 -23.75 1.19 -1.65
CA LYS A 177 -24.49 2.42 -1.36
C LYS A 177 -23.58 3.47 -0.73
N LYS A 178 -22.71 3.11 0.22
CA LYS A 178 -21.81 4.07 0.89
C LYS A 178 -20.65 4.50 0.00
N LEU A 179 -20.07 3.60 -0.79
CA LEU A 179 -19.03 3.94 -1.78
C LEU A 179 -19.54 4.95 -2.82
N LYS A 180 -20.81 4.85 -3.24
CA LYS A 180 -21.43 5.85 -4.13
C LYS A 180 -21.62 7.23 -3.50
N ARG A 181 -21.73 7.30 -2.17
CA ARG A 181 -21.97 8.55 -1.43
C ARG A 181 -20.67 9.24 -1.03
N ASN A 182 -19.61 8.47 -0.80
CA ASN A 182 -18.29 8.94 -0.38
C ASN A 182 -17.24 8.37 -1.35
N PRO A 183 -17.10 8.95 -2.56
CA PRO A 183 -16.09 8.52 -3.52
C PRO A 183 -14.66 8.72 -3.01
#